data_AF-A0A2E3Q1I6-F1
#
_entry.id   AF-A0A2E3Q1I6-F1
#
_cell.length_a   1.000
_cell.length_b   1.000
_cell.length_c   1.000
_cell.angle_alpha   90.00
_cell.angle_beta   90.00
_cell.angle_gamma   90.00
#
_symmetry.space_group_name_H-M   'P 1'
#
loop_
_entity.id
_entity.type
_entity.pdbx_description
1 polymer ?
#
loop_
_entity_poly.entity_id
_entity_poly.type
_entity_poly.pdbx_seq_one_letter_code
_entity_poly.pdbx_strand_id
1 'polypeptide(L)'
;MASITINKEVISLAEQDRQTFLRFTEIAFPQCVSMLEIPRDRRFIGMLPASFIMQSRREETEWTDPMVQAALWNLHDLGVEEMSFGAAAEAEAPEEQRTGGDPDAFVRFDKATATDMARGEATSINYSTVTSGRGFIAALNNTIHRNFRLGGDELQVGIQPRPELEKVGRMITDSRQNDEGLIFATARTLGALVRTGRTSDDMEMKCVIELLSNMGCVGVAIDPQAGRMTFTAFSVMAALSSGMLQGLQWKDLQEVKKNVEVFLNQLAGGGESRIQNSTLSPVGTKRRRR
;
A
#
# COMPACT_ATOMS: atom_id res chain seq x y z
N MET A 1 -28.95 1.12 -10.48
CA MET A 1 -27.70 1.85 -10.79
C MET A 1 -27.09 2.29 -9.48
N ALA A 2 -25.77 2.25 -9.35
CA ALA A 2 -25.11 2.75 -8.15
C ALA A 2 -25.21 4.29 -8.10
N SER A 3 -25.26 4.84 -6.89
CA SER A 3 -25.38 6.29 -6.65
C SER A 3 -24.72 6.66 -5.33
N ILE A 4 -24.36 7.93 -5.20
CA ILE A 4 -23.84 8.52 -3.96
C ILE A 4 -24.51 9.88 -3.74
N THR A 5 -24.77 10.23 -2.49
CA THR A 5 -25.36 11.53 -2.14
C THR A 5 -24.25 12.49 -1.74
N ILE A 6 -24.12 13.62 -2.42
CA ILE A 6 -23.10 14.65 -2.15
C ILE A 6 -23.79 15.98 -1.91
N ASN A 7 -23.57 16.63 -0.77
CA ASN A 7 -24.21 17.91 -0.43
C ASN A 7 -25.74 17.89 -0.65
N LYS A 8 -26.41 16.78 -0.28
CA LYS A 8 -27.85 16.54 -0.46
C LYS A 8 -28.31 16.35 -1.92
N GLU A 9 -27.39 16.31 -2.90
CA GLU A 9 -27.66 15.96 -4.29
C GLU A 9 -27.39 14.46 -4.53
N VAL A 10 -28.34 13.74 -5.14
CA VAL A 10 -28.14 12.32 -5.51
C VAL A 10 -27.48 12.23 -6.87
N ILE A 11 -26.28 11.66 -6.92
CA ILE A 11 -25.48 11.54 -8.12
C ILE A 11 -25.44 10.07 -8.56
N SER A 12 -25.85 9.82 -9.81
CA SER A 12 -25.74 8.49 -10.42
C SER A 12 -24.31 8.21 -10.85
N LEU A 13 -23.84 6.99 -10.59
CA LEU A 13 -22.50 6.56 -11.01
C LEU A 13 -22.54 5.95 -12.40
N ALA A 14 -21.76 6.53 -13.31
CA ALA A 14 -21.55 6.04 -14.66
C ALA A 14 -20.30 5.16 -14.72
N GLU A 15 -20.35 4.05 -15.45
CA GLU A 15 -19.19 3.17 -15.65
C GLU A 15 -18.02 3.94 -16.27
N GLN A 16 -16.81 3.64 -15.80
CA GLN A 16 -15.57 4.27 -16.26
C GLN A 16 -14.59 3.21 -16.76
N ASP A 17 -13.76 3.61 -17.72
CA ASP A 17 -12.68 2.76 -18.21
C ASP A 17 -11.61 2.55 -17.13
N ARG A 18 -10.97 1.39 -17.16
CA ARG A 18 -9.83 1.05 -16.28
C ARG A 18 -8.73 2.12 -16.30
N GLN A 19 -8.49 2.75 -17.46
CA GLN A 19 -7.46 3.78 -17.60
C GLN A 19 -7.78 5.05 -16.80
N THR A 20 -9.06 5.37 -16.62
CA THR A 20 -9.48 6.51 -15.81
C THR A 20 -9.15 6.28 -14.34
N PHE A 21 -9.40 5.07 -13.81
CA PHE A 21 -9.00 4.69 -12.45
C PHE A 21 -7.48 4.68 -12.28
N LEU A 22 -6.73 4.21 -13.27
CA LEU A 22 -5.26 4.26 -13.24
C LEU A 22 -4.77 5.71 -13.16
N ARG A 23 -5.29 6.60 -14.02
CA ARG A 23 -4.94 8.03 -14.00
C ARG A 23 -5.27 8.69 -12.66
N PHE A 24 -6.43 8.37 -12.07
CA PHE A 24 -6.76 8.84 -10.73
C PHE A 24 -5.72 8.36 -9.70
N THR A 25 -5.32 7.09 -9.81
CA THR A 25 -4.33 6.48 -8.92
C THR A 25 -2.96 7.16 -9.03
N GLU A 26 -2.51 7.49 -10.24
CA GLU A 26 -1.25 8.21 -10.47
C GLU A 26 -1.26 9.61 -9.83
N ILE A 27 -2.39 10.31 -9.86
CA ILE A 27 -2.56 11.62 -9.21
C ILE A 27 -2.64 11.49 -7.69
N ALA A 28 -3.30 10.44 -7.20
CA ALA A 28 -3.51 10.21 -5.77
C ALA A 28 -2.26 9.64 -5.06
N PHE A 29 -1.42 8.86 -5.75
CA PHE A 29 -0.29 8.16 -5.15
C PHE A 29 0.71 9.09 -4.41
N PRO A 30 1.08 10.28 -4.92
CA PRO A 30 1.90 11.23 -4.17
C PRO A 30 1.28 11.66 -2.84
N GLN A 31 -0.04 11.79 -2.76
CA GLN A 31 -0.75 12.16 -1.53
C GLN A 31 -0.69 11.06 -0.47
N CYS A 32 -0.53 9.80 -0.88
CA CYS A 32 -0.28 8.70 0.05
C CYS A 32 0.99 8.91 0.87
N VAL A 33 2.01 9.59 0.32
CA VAL A 33 3.23 9.92 1.06
C VAL A 33 2.92 10.82 2.25
N SER A 34 2.16 11.90 2.04
CA SER A 34 1.73 12.81 3.10
C SER A 34 0.86 12.09 4.14
N MET A 35 0.01 11.15 3.71
CA MET A 35 -0.82 10.37 4.64
C MET A 35 0.01 9.47 5.58
N LEU A 36 1.22 9.06 5.19
CA LEU A 36 2.09 8.25 6.05
C LEU A 36 2.59 9.02 7.28
N GLU A 37 2.50 10.35 7.31
CA GLU A 37 2.83 11.20 8.46
C GLU A 37 1.69 11.27 9.49
N ILE A 38 0.47 10.95 9.09
CA ILE A 38 -0.71 10.90 9.96
C ILE A 38 -0.68 9.57 10.73
N PRO A 39 -1.07 9.50 12.01
CA PRO A 39 -1.23 8.23 12.73
C PRO A 39 -2.13 7.24 11.97
N ARG A 40 -1.75 5.96 11.93
CA ARG A 40 -2.41 4.93 11.10
C ARG A 40 -3.92 4.81 11.35
N ASP A 41 -4.33 4.88 12.62
CA ASP A 41 -5.73 4.84 13.07
C ASP A 41 -6.57 6.04 12.59
N ARG A 42 -5.91 7.11 12.14
CA ARG A 42 -6.53 8.34 11.65
C ARG A 42 -6.39 8.52 10.13
N ARG A 43 -5.74 7.58 9.44
CA ARG A 43 -5.63 7.61 7.97
C ARG A 43 -6.93 7.13 7.37
N PHE A 44 -7.58 8.00 6.60
CA PHE A 44 -8.79 7.63 5.88
C PHE A 44 -8.55 7.76 4.38
N ILE A 45 -8.42 6.63 3.68
CA ILE A 45 -8.14 6.61 2.24
C ILE A 45 -9.23 7.33 1.43
N GLY A 46 -10.48 7.36 1.93
CA GLY A 46 -11.58 8.09 1.32
C GLY A 46 -11.36 9.60 1.25
N MET A 47 -10.44 10.17 2.04
CA MET A 47 -10.06 11.58 1.93
C MET A 47 -9.44 11.92 0.58
N LEU A 48 -8.76 10.98 -0.08
CA LEU A 48 -8.15 11.23 -1.39
C LEU A 48 -9.21 11.52 -2.47
N PRO A 49 -10.19 10.62 -2.74
CA PRO A 49 -11.25 10.93 -3.69
C PRO A 49 -12.18 12.04 -3.22
N ALA A 50 -12.43 12.19 -1.91
CA ALA A 50 -13.25 13.28 -1.40
C ALA A 50 -12.63 14.67 -1.66
N SER A 51 -11.33 14.81 -1.38
CA SER A 51 -10.60 16.06 -1.63
C SER A 51 -10.52 16.38 -3.11
N PHE A 52 -10.34 15.34 -3.96
CA PHE A 52 -10.38 15.50 -5.41
C PHE A 52 -11.74 16.04 -5.87
N ILE A 53 -12.84 15.43 -5.44
CA ILE A 53 -14.20 15.87 -5.78
C ILE A 53 -14.41 17.32 -5.33
N MET A 54 -14.08 17.65 -4.08
CA MET A 54 -14.22 19.00 -3.54
C MET A 54 -13.47 20.03 -4.41
N GLN A 55 -12.21 19.75 -4.77
CA GLN A 55 -11.42 20.63 -5.63
C GLN A 55 -12.01 20.76 -7.03
N SER A 56 -12.39 19.65 -7.68
CA SER A 56 -13.05 19.68 -8.99
C SER A 56 -14.36 20.48 -8.98
N ARG A 57 -15.09 20.45 -7.87
CA ARG A 57 -16.32 21.23 -7.72
C ARG A 57 -16.08 22.71 -7.53
N ARG A 58 -14.98 23.12 -6.87
CA ARG A 58 -14.53 24.52 -6.84
C ARG A 58 -14.14 25.03 -8.22
N GLU A 59 -13.62 24.14 -9.06
CA GLU A 59 -13.28 24.40 -10.46
C GLU A 59 -14.49 24.24 -11.41
N GLU A 60 -15.70 24.11 -10.86
CA GLU A 60 -16.96 23.99 -11.61
C GLU A 60 -17.02 22.78 -12.58
N THR A 61 -16.19 21.75 -12.36
CA THR A 61 -16.15 20.53 -13.19
C THR A 61 -17.42 19.72 -13.03
N GLU A 62 -18.08 19.37 -14.14
CA GLU A 62 -19.33 18.60 -14.14
C GLU A 62 -19.21 17.23 -13.45
N TRP A 63 -20.31 16.76 -12.85
CA TRP A 63 -20.38 15.43 -12.23
C TRP A 63 -20.14 14.29 -13.22
N THR A 64 -20.41 14.52 -14.51
CA THR A 64 -20.23 13.57 -15.62
C THR A 64 -18.77 13.44 -16.06
N ASP A 65 -17.85 14.29 -15.57
CA ASP A 65 -16.44 14.19 -15.89
C ASP A 65 -15.87 12.82 -15.49
N PRO A 66 -15.11 12.14 -16.36
CA PRO A 66 -14.61 10.79 -16.08
C PRO A 66 -13.79 10.68 -14.79
N MET A 67 -12.95 11.67 -14.48
CA MET A 67 -12.11 11.63 -13.28
C MET A 67 -12.94 11.86 -12.02
N VAL A 68 -13.93 12.75 -12.08
CA VAL A 68 -14.91 12.93 -11.00
C VAL A 68 -15.70 11.65 -10.77
N GLN A 69 -16.18 10.99 -11.84
CA GLN A 69 -16.86 9.70 -11.75
C GLN A 69 -15.97 8.59 -11.17
N ALA A 70 -14.68 8.54 -11.52
CA ALA A 70 -13.75 7.59 -10.92
C ALA A 70 -13.55 7.84 -9.42
N ALA A 71 -13.47 9.11 -8.99
CA ALA A 71 -13.40 9.47 -7.58
C ALA A 71 -14.69 9.09 -6.82
N LEU A 72 -15.87 9.34 -7.42
CA LEU A 72 -17.16 8.95 -6.85
C LEU A 72 -17.30 7.42 -6.72
N TRP A 73 -16.85 6.67 -7.74
CA TRP A 73 -16.77 5.21 -7.66
C TRP A 73 -15.85 4.73 -6.54
N ASN A 74 -14.68 5.35 -6.37
CA ASN A 74 -13.76 5.03 -5.30
C ASN A 74 -14.39 5.28 -3.92
N LEU A 75 -15.11 6.39 -3.72
CA LEU A 75 -15.87 6.64 -2.49
C LEU A 75 -16.92 5.55 -2.25
N HIS A 76 -17.71 5.23 -3.27
CA HIS A 76 -18.72 4.18 -3.19
C HIS A 76 -18.09 2.82 -2.86
N ASP A 77 -16.98 2.46 -3.49
CA ASP A 77 -16.25 1.21 -3.23
C ASP A 77 -15.68 1.11 -1.82
N LEU A 78 -15.31 2.24 -1.23
CA LEU A 78 -14.92 2.34 0.17
C LEU A 78 -16.12 2.32 1.13
N GLY A 79 -17.34 2.34 0.58
CA GLY A 79 -18.60 2.26 1.31
C GLY A 79 -19.18 3.59 1.75
N VAL A 80 -18.74 4.69 1.15
CA VAL A 80 -19.35 6.01 1.35
C VAL A 80 -20.64 6.09 0.55
N GLU A 81 -21.75 6.32 1.23
CA GLU A 81 -23.08 6.48 0.65
C GLU A 81 -23.51 7.97 0.62
N GLU A 82 -23.07 8.73 1.62
CA GLU A 82 -23.36 10.15 1.76
C GLU A 82 -22.14 10.93 2.29
N MET A 83 -21.85 12.06 1.66
CA MET A 83 -20.76 12.96 2.02
C MET A 83 -21.16 14.42 1.83
N SER A 84 -20.67 15.29 2.70
CA SER A 84 -20.84 16.73 2.61
C SER A 84 -19.49 17.43 2.69
N PHE A 85 -19.32 18.54 1.99
CA PHE A 85 -18.08 19.32 2.02
C PHE A 85 -18.32 20.83 1.88
N GLY A 86 -17.30 21.61 2.25
CA GLY A 86 -17.29 23.07 2.18
C GLY A 86 -17.89 23.77 3.40
N ALA A 87 -17.90 25.11 3.38
CA ALA A 87 -18.26 25.92 4.54
C ALA A 87 -19.68 25.66 5.07
N ALA A 88 -20.64 25.39 4.18
CA ALA A 88 -22.00 25.03 4.57
C ALA A 88 -22.05 23.70 5.36
N ALA A 89 -21.26 22.72 4.94
CA ALA A 89 -21.16 21.44 5.63
C ALA A 89 -20.49 21.58 7.01
N GLU A 90 -19.47 22.44 7.13
CA GLU A 90 -18.83 22.70 8.44
C GLU A 90 -19.79 23.42 9.40
N ALA A 91 -20.56 24.39 8.91
CA ALA A 91 -21.56 25.10 9.71
C ALA A 91 -22.65 24.16 10.24
N GLU A 92 -23.07 23.17 9.45
CA GLU A 92 -24.02 22.13 9.85
C GLU A 92 -23.40 21.02 10.72
N ALA A 93 -22.06 20.96 10.88
CA ALA A 93 -21.40 19.92 11.64
C ALA A 93 -21.46 20.15 13.16
N PRO A 94 -21.52 19.07 13.97
CA PRO A 94 -21.31 19.15 15.42
C PRO A 94 -19.98 19.83 15.74
N GLU A 95 -19.92 20.59 16.83
CA GLU A 95 -18.74 21.40 17.20
C GLU A 95 -17.46 20.55 17.29
N GLU A 96 -17.56 19.31 17.77
CA GLU A 96 -16.46 18.35 17.90
C GLU A 96 -15.85 17.90 16.55
N GLN A 97 -16.61 18.04 15.46
CA GLN A 97 -16.17 17.67 14.12
C GLN A 97 -15.64 18.86 13.32
N ARG A 98 -15.90 20.09 13.77
CA ARG A 98 -15.42 21.28 13.09
C ARG A 98 -13.91 21.37 13.23
N THR A 99 -13.24 21.73 12.14
CA THR A 99 -11.78 21.71 12.09
C THR A 99 -11.17 23.01 12.60
N GLY A 100 -11.95 24.11 12.60
CA GLY A 100 -11.46 25.45 12.93
C GLY A 100 -10.41 25.97 11.94
N GLY A 101 -10.19 25.24 10.84
CA GLY A 101 -9.28 25.58 9.75
C GLY A 101 -10.02 26.36 8.65
N ASP A 102 -9.64 26.13 7.39
CA ASP A 102 -10.37 26.65 6.23
C ASP A 102 -11.73 25.93 6.09
N PRO A 103 -12.86 26.61 6.32
CA PRO A 103 -14.18 25.99 6.23
C PRO A 103 -14.49 25.45 4.84
N ASP A 104 -13.93 26.08 3.80
CA ASP A 104 -14.16 25.63 2.44
C ASP A 104 -13.49 24.28 2.18
N ALA A 105 -12.46 23.90 2.96
CA ALA A 105 -11.72 22.64 2.82
C ALA A 105 -12.31 21.49 3.67
N PHE A 106 -13.42 21.75 4.38
CA PHE A 106 -14.06 20.78 5.25
C PHE A 106 -14.69 19.62 4.45
N VAL A 107 -14.49 18.39 4.91
CA VAL A 107 -15.10 17.17 4.36
C VAL A 107 -15.66 16.33 5.51
N ARG A 108 -16.89 15.86 5.37
CA ARG A 108 -17.58 14.98 6.32
C ARG A 108 -18.23 13.82 5.59
N PHE A 109 -18.00 12.61 6.07
CA PHE A 109 -18.71 11.42 5.61
C PHE A 109 -19.96 11.21 6.48
N ASP A 110 -21.12 11.62 5.97
CA ASP A 110 -22.39 11.58 6.70
C ASP A 110 -22.90 10.14 6.89
N LYS A 111 -22.69 9.30 5.88
CA LYS A 111 -23.04 7.88 5.90
C LYS A 111 -21.99 7.06 5.18
N ALA A 112 -21.28 6.23 5.94
CA ALA A 112 -20.29 5.31 5.39
C ALA A 112 -20.23 4.00 6.16
N THR A 113 -20.17 2.88 5.44
CA THR A 113 -19.98 1.53 6.02
C THR A 113 -18.76 0.88 5.39
N ALA A 114 -17.71 0.65 6.18
CA ALA A 114 -16.45 0.12 5.67
C ALA A 114 -16.64 -1.22 4.94
N THR A 115 -16.32 -1.25 3.65
CA THR A 115 -16.29 -2.44 2.79
C THR A 115 -14.98 -3.21 2.95
N ASP A 116 -14.88 -4.36 2.28
CA ASP A 116 -13.62 -5.11 2.13
C ASP A 116 -12.49 -4.22 1.56
N MET A 117 -12.80 -3.31 0.62
CA MET A 117 -11.81 -2.40 0.04
C MET A 117 -11.27 -1.42 1.08
N ALA A 118 -12.16 -0.86 1.90
CA ALA A 118 -11.79 0.05 2.98
C ALA A 118 -11.00 -0.65 4.10
N ARG A 119 -11.28 -1.94 4.33
CA ARG A 119 -10.53 -2.77 5.29
C ARG A 119 -9.19 -3.28 4.72
N GLY A 120 -9.00 -3.18 3.41
CA GLY A 120 -7.81 -3.71 2.75
C GLY A 120 -7.79 -5.24 2.72
N GLU A 121 -8.95 -5.86 2.55
CA GLU A 121 -9.07 -7.32 2.45
C GLU A 121 -8.64 -7.81 1.07
N ALA A 122 -7.98 -8.97 1.00
CA ALA A 122 -7.48 -9.52 -0.26
C ALA A 122 -8.60 -9.87 -1.27
N THR A 123 -9.83 -10.09 -0.79
CA THR A 123 -11.04 -10.30 -1.60
C THR A 123 -11.38 -9.10 -2.51
N SER A 124 -10.91 -7.91 -2.13
CA SER A 124 -11.09 -6.64 -2.86
C SER A 124 -10.38 -6.62 -4.21
N ILE A 125 -9.29 -7.39 -4.36
CA ILE A 125 -8.54 -7.49 -5.61
C ILE A 125 -8.91 -8.83 -6.27
N ASN A 126 -9.88 -8.76 -7.17
CA ASN A 126 -10.44 -9.91 -7.88
C ASN A 126 -10.59 -9.60 -9.38
N TYR A 127 -11.05 -10.58 -10.18
CA TYR A 127 -11.20 -10.42 -11.62
C TYR A 127 -11.98 -9.15 -12.02
N SER A 128 -13.12 -8.89 -11.37
CA SER A 128 -13.99 -7.76 -11.71
C SER A 128 -13.32 -6.42 -11.39
N THR A 129 -12.74 -6.30 -10.19
CA THR A 129 -12.13 -5.04 -9.72
C THR A 129 -10.81 -4.74 -10.43
N VAL A 130 -10.06 -5.76 -10.84
CA VAL A 130 -8.84 -5.61 -11.64
C VAL A 130 -9.17 -5.21 -13.08
N THR A 131 -10.18 -5.85 -13.69
CA THR A 131 -10.57 -5.58 -15.09
C THR A 131 -11.18 -4.20 -15.24
N SER A 132 -12.02 -3.76 -14.29
CA SER A 132 -12.62 -2.42 -14.29
C SER A 132 -11.66 -1.32 -13.79
N GLY A 133 -10.57 -1.66 -13.10
CA GLY A 133 -9.67 -0.69 -12.46
C GLY A 133 -10.11 -0.25 -11.06
N ARG A 134 -11.33 -0.58 -10.62
CA ARG A 134 -11.85 -0.22 -9.29
C ARG A 134 -11.00 -0.74 -8.13
N GLY A 135 -10.23 -1.81 -8.33
CA GLY A 135 -9.33 -2.36 -7.30
C GLY A 135 -8.14 -1.44 -6.94
N PHE A 136 -7.84 -0.41 -7.74
CA PHE A 136 -6.69 0.47 -7.45
C PHE A 136 -6.84 1.21 -6.11
N ILE A 137 -8.05 1.60 -5.72
CA ILE A 137 -8.26 2.27 -4.42
C ILE A 137 -7.94 1.34 -3.25
N ALA A 138 -8.23 0.04 -3.37
CA ALA A 138 -7.86 -0.95 -2.36
C ALA A 138 -6.32 -1.12 -2.29
N ALA A 139 -5.64 -1.04 -3.44
CA ALA A 139 -4.18 -1.08 -3.48
C ALA A 139 -3.52 0.17 -2.88
N LEU A 140 -4.08 1.37 -3.11
CA LEU A 140 -3.66 2.60 -2.44
C LEU A 140 -3.92 2.53 -0.93
N ASN A 141 -5.10 2.03 -0.53
CA ASN A 141 -5.45 1.84 0.87
C ASN A 141 -4.43 0.92 1.57
N ASN A 142 -4.05 -0.18 0.91
CA ASN A 142 -3.01 -1.06 1.43
C ASN A 142 -1.68 -0.32 1.56
N THR A 143 -1.26 0.46 0.56
CA THR A 143 0.00 1.21 0.57
C THR A 143 0.18 2.05 1.84
N ILE A 144 -0.86 2.74 2.30
CA ILE A 144 -0.79 3.62 3.48
C ILE A 144 -1.00 2.91 4.83
N HIS A 145 -1.42 1.64 4.83
CA HIS A 145 -1.72 0.87 6.06
C HIS A 145 -0.83 -0.36 6.27
N ARG A 146 0.14 -0.60 5.38
CA ARG A 146 1.07 -1.72 5.47
C ARG A 146 2.04 -1.56 6.63
N ASN A 147 2.18 -2.64 7.39
CA ASN A 147 3.18 -2.79 8.43
C ASN A 147 4.03 -4.04 8.16
N PHE A 148 5.24 -4.03 8.70
CA PHE A 148 6.21 -5.10 8.58
C PHE A 148 6.75 -5.43 9.97
N ARG A 149 6.78 -6.72 10.34
CA ARG A 149 7.30 -7.17 11.63
C ARG A 149 8.77 -7.57 11.51
N LEU A 150 9.65 -6.91 12.24
CA LEU A 150 11.07 -7.24 12.28
C LEU A 150 11.49 -7.56 13.72
N GLY A 151 11.81 -8.83 14.01
CA GLY A 151 12.32 -9.21 15.34
C GLY A 151 11.33 -8.99 16.50
N GLY A 152 10.03 -8.88 16.20
CA GLY A 152 8.99 -8.56 17.20
C GLY A 152 8.51 -7.11 17.13
N ASP A 153 9.28 -6.20 16.54
CA ASP A 153 8.89 -4.80 16.37
C ASP A 153 8.02 -4.62 15.13
N GLU A 154 6.97 -3.81 15.26
CA GLU A 154 6.08 -3.45 14.15
C GLU A 154 6.55 -2.13 13.52
N LEU A 155 6.99 -2.21 12.26
CA LEU A 155 7.49 -1.09 11.48
C LEU A 155 6.46 -0.70 10.43
N GLN A 156 6.19 0.60 10.31
CA GLN A 156 5.38 1.11 9.20
C GLN A 156 6.17 1.01 7.89
N VAL A 157 5.54 0.44 6.86
CA VAL A 157 6.13 0.41 5.52
C VAL A 157 5.83 1.73 4.82
N GLY A 158 6.86 2.53 4.57
CA GLY A 158 6.74 3.78 3.82
C GLY A 158 6.93 3.60 2.31
N ILE A 159 6.58 4.64 1.55
CA ILE A 159 6.91 4.75 0.11
C ILE A 159 8.30 5.40 -0.01
N GLN A 160 9.30 4.66 -0.46
CA GLN A 160 10.66 5.18 -0.61
C GLN A 160 10.87 5.85 -1.97
N PRO A 161 11.82 6.81 -2.08
CA PRO A 161 12.18 7.40 -3.36
C PRO A 161 12.65 6.35 -4.37
N ARG A 162 12.14 6.44 -5.59
CA ARG A 162 12.47 5.51 -6.68
C ARG A 162 13.98 5.31 -6.92
N PRO A 163 14.83 6.35 -6.93
CA PRO A 163 16.28 6.15 -7.10
C PRO A 163 16.91 5.26 -6.03
N GLU A 164 16.44 5.35 -4.78
CA GLU A 164 16.92 4.52 -3.67
C GLU A 164 16.44 3.08 -3.80
N LEU A 165 15.17 2.87 -4.19
CA LEU A 165 14.63 1.54 -4.48
C LEU A 165 15.38 0.86 -5.62
N GLU A 166 15.68 1.58 -6.71
CA GLU A 166 16.44 1.04 -7.84
C GLU A 166 17.87 0.67 -7.44
N LYS A 167 18.54 1.52 -6.64
CA LYS A 167 19.88 1.24 -6.11
C LYS A 167 19.89 -0.03 -5.25
N VAL A 168 18.96 -0.13 -4.30
CA VAL A 168 18.85 -1.30 -3.40
C VAL A 168 18.41 -2.56 -4.17
N GLY A 169 17.49 -2.42 -5.12
CA GLY A 169 17.04 -3.51 -5.97
C GLY A 169 18.17 -4.10 -6.84
N ARG A 170 19.04 -3.26 -7.40
CA ARG A 170 20.25 -3.70 -8.10
C ARG A 170 21.21 -4.43 -7.17
N MET A 171 21.48 -3.87 -5.99
CA MET A 171 22.33 -4.52 -4.99
C MET A 171 21.82 -5.92 -4.62
N ILE A 172 20.51 -6.08 -4.40
CA ILE A 172 19.89 -7.38 -4.12
C ILE A 172 20.10 -8.34 -5.30
N THR A 173 19.80 -7.87 -6.51
CA THR A 173 19.91 -8.66 -7.74
C THR A 173 21.35 -9.13 -7.99
N ASP A 174 22.32 -8.25 -7.81
CA ASP A 174 23.75 -8.55 -8.00
C ASP A 174 24.27 -9.53 -6.92
N SER A 175 23.67 -9.51 -5.72
CA SER A 175 24.04 -10.40 -4.62
C SER A 175 23.33 -11.75 -4.65
N ARG A 176 22.35 -11.93 -5.55
CA ARG A 176 21.50 -13.11 -5.64
C ARG A 176 22.31 -14.31 -6.10
N GLN A 177 22.11 -15.46 -5.45
CA GLN A 177 22.75 -16.71 -5.87
C GLN A 177 21.95 -17.32 -7.04
N ASN A 178 22.63 -18.05 -7.94
CA ASN A 178 22.07 -18.50 -9.24
C ASN A 178 20.70 -19.20 -9.13
N ASP A 179 20.44 -19.94 -8.05
CA ASP A 179 19.18 -20.69 -7.84
C ASP A 179 18.29 -20.12 -6.71
N GLU A 180 18.68 -19.00 -6.11
CA GLU A 180 17.95 -18.39 -5.00
C GLU A 180 16.73 -17.61 -5.54
N GLY A 181 15.57 -17.68 -4.88
CA GLY A 181 14.43 -16.82 -5.21
C GLY A 181 14.67 -15.36 -4.78
N LEU A 182 14.13 -14.39 -5.53
CA LEU A 182 14.35 -12.96 -5.24
C LEU A 182 13.99 -12.58 -3.79
N ILE A 183 12.88 -13.11 -3.28
CA ILE A 183 12.43 -12.87 -1.90
C ILE A 183 13.45 -13.32 -0.84
N PHE A 184 14.16 -14.43 -1.09
CA PHE A 184 15.21 -14.92 -0.20
C PHE A 184 16.46 -14.03 -0.26
N ALA A 185 16.85 -13.58 -1.46
CA ALA A 185 17.97 -12.64 -1.63
C ALA A 185 17.69 -11.29 -0.95
N THR A 186 16.47 -10.75 -1.11
CA THR A 186 16.04 -9.53 -0.43
C THR A 186 16.04 -9.70 1.08
N ALA A 187 15.52 -10.82 1.60
CA ALA A 187 15.52 -11.07 3.03
C ALA A 187 16.94 -11.24 3.57
N ARG A 188 17.80 -11.99 2.88
CA ARG A 188 19.22 -12.13 3.25
C ARG A 188 19.94 -10.78 3.30
N THR A 189 19.59 -9.86 2.40
CA THR A 189 20.06 -8.47 2.42
C THR A 189 19.59 -7.75 3.68
N LEU A 190 18.31 -7.88 4.07
CA LEU A 190 17.79 -7.35 5.35
C LEU A 190 18.62 -7.87 6.53
N GLY A 191 18.86 -9.17 6.61
CA GLY A 191 19.65 -9.79 7.67
C GLY A 191 21.10 -9.29 7.70
N ALA A 192 21.70 -9.00 6.53
CA ALA A 192 23.04 -8.41 6.46
C ALA A 192 23.07 -6.97 7.00
N LEU A 193 22.08 -6.15 6.65
CA LEU A 193 21.96 -4.77 7.14
C LEU A 193 21.78 -4.73 8.67
N VAL A 194 20.92 -5.60 9.22
CA VAL A 194 20.75 -5.68 10.69
C VAL A 194 22.06 -6.07 11.38
N ARG A 195 22.80 -7.05 10.83
CA ARG A 195 24.10 -7.48 11.39
C ARG A 195 25.17 -6.38 11.34
N THR A 196 25.10 -5.45 10.38
CA THR A 196 26.03 -4.32 10.31
C THR A 196 25.57 -3.12 11.16
N GLY A 197 24.51 -3.28 11.95
CA GLY A 197 24.02 -2.25 12.87
C GLY A 197 23.11 -1.21 12.23
N ARG A 198 22.57 -1.48 11.03
CA ARG A 198 21.54 -0.62 10.43
C ARG A 198 20.23 -0.77 11.19
N THR A 199 19.52 0.34 11.29
CA THR A 199 18.27 0.52 12.03
C THR A 199 17.10 0.76 11.08
N SER A 200 15.88 0.74 11.60
CA SER A 200 14.67 1.04 10.82
C SER A 200 14.65 2.45 10.22
N ASP A 201 15.50 3.37 10.70
CA ASP A 201 15.58 4.74 10.19
C ASP A 201 16.47 4.88 8.95
N ASP A 202 17.40 3.93 8.73
CA ASP A 202 18.29 3.92 7.58
C ASP A 202 17.51 3.69 6.27
N MET A 203 17.82 4.50 5.24
CA MET A 203 17.15 4.42 3.93
C MET A 203 17.25 3.03 3.29
N GLU A 204 18.41 2.38 3.39
CA GLU A 204 18.62 1.03 2.87
C GLU A 204 17.69 0.01 3.53
N MET A 205 17.49 0.13 4.86
CA MET A 205 16.57 -0.73 5.60
C MET A 205 15.12 -0.50 5.18
N LYS A 206 14.70 0.76 5.07
CA LYS A 206 13.35 1.13 4.60
C LYS A 206 13.06 0.59 3.20
N CYS A 207 13.99 0.73 2.27
CA CYS A 207 13.87 0.19 0.92
C CYS A 207 13.76 -1.34 0.90
N VAL A 208 14.59 -2.05 1.67
CA VAL A 208 14.52 -3.53 1.73
C VAL A 208 13.20 -4.00 2.33
N ILE A 209 12.71 -3.34 3.38
CA ILE A 209 11.41 -3.62 4.00
C ILE A 209 10.27 -3.38 2.99
N GLU A 210 10.30 -2.27 2.25
CA GLU A 210 9.31 -2.00 1.21
C GLU A 210 9.33 -3.07 0.12
N LEU A 211 10.51 -3.47 -0.37
CA LEU A 211 10.64 -4.50 -1.40
C LEU A 211 10.13 -5.87 -0.91
N LEU A 212 10.40 -6.26 0.33
CA LEU A 212 9.83 -7.48 0.92
C LEU A 212 8.31 -7.42 1.00
N SER A 213 7.78 -6.28 1.46
CA SER A 213 6.35 -6.05 1.57
C SER A 213 5.65 -6.07 0.22
N ASN A 214 6.28 -5.53 -0.83
CA ASN A 214 5.81 -5.60 -2.21
C ASN A 214 5.72 -7.04 -2.74
N MET A 215 6.59 -7.94 -2.26
CA MET A 215 6.53 -9.38 -2.55
C MET A 215 5.58 -10.16 -1.62
N GLY A 216 4.88 -9.48 -0.72
CA GLY A 216 3.95 -10.06 0.23
C GLY A 216 4.57 -10.55 1.54
N CYS A 217 5.88 -10.41 1.77
CA CYS A 217 6.49 -10.70 3.05
C CYS A 217 6.25 -9.54 4.01
N VAL A 218 5.55 -9.80 5.13
CA VAL A 218 5.20 -8.77 6.13
C VAL A 218 5.78 -9.09 7.51
N GLY A 219 6.63 -10.10 7.61
CA GLY A 219 7.25 -10.48 8.87
C GLY A 219 8.50 -11.32 8.70
N VAL A 220 9.55 -10.94 9.44
CA VAL A 220 10.81 -11.67 9.57
C VAL A 220 11.26 -11.66 11.03
N ALA A 221 11.68 -12.81 11.53
CA ALA A 221 12.38 -12.92 12.82
C ALA A 221 13.87 -13.19 12.60
N ILE A 222 14.68 -12.65 13.50
CA ILE A 222 16.13 -12.87 13.54
C ILE A 222 16.44 -13.56 14.85
N ASP A 223 17.03 -14.74 14.76
CA ASP A 223 17.62 -15.44 15.90
C ASP A 223 19.11 -15.10 15.94
N PRO A 224 19.54 -14.20 16.84
CA PRO A 224 20.94 -13.81 16.93
C PRO A 224 21.83 -14.93 17.48
N GLN A 225 21.31 -15.87 18.27
CA GLN A 225 22.09 -16.97 18.83
C GLN A 225 22.36 -18.05 17.79
N ALA A 226 21.35 -18.41 16.99
CA ALA A 226 21.53 -19.34 15.89
C ALA A 226 22.15 -18.69 14.65
N GLY A 227 22.25 -17.35 14.61
CA GLY A 227 22.65 -16.59 13.42
C GLY A 227 21.70 -16.84 12.26
N ARG A 228 20.40 -16.97 12.54
CA ARG A 228 19.36 -17.37 11.58
C ARG A 228 18.31 -16.31 11.40
N MET A 229 17.64 -16.38 10.26
CA MET A 229 16.52 -15.51 9.95
C MET A 229 15.42 -16.35 9.29
N THR A 230 14.18 -16.09 9.69
CA THR A 230 13.01 -16.86 9.28
C THR A 230 11.88 -15.93 8.89
N PHE A 231 11.15 -16.28 7.84
CA PHE A 231 9.88 -15.61 7.57
C PHE A 231 8.87 -15.96 8.66
N THR A 232 8.08 -14.98 9.09
CA THR A 232 7.07 -15.15 10.15
C THR A 232 5.67 -14.77 9.72
N ALA A 233 5.53 -13.97 8.65
CA ALA A 233 4.23 -13.58 8.14
C ALA A 233 4.27 -13.20 6.67
N PHE A 234 3.18 -13.52 5.96
CA PHE A 234 2.93 -13.09 4.59
C PHE A 234 1.54 -12.45 4.47
N SER A 235 1.34 -11.62 3.45
CA SER A 235 0.08 -10.95 3.14
C SER A 235 -0.22 -11.05 1.64
N VAL A 236 -1.30 -11.74 1.31
CA VAL A 236 -1.81 -11.80 -0.08
C VAL A 236 -2.19 -10.39 -0.55
N MET A 237 -2.84 -9.59 0.30
CA MET A 237 -3.23 -8.23 -0.06
C MET A 237 -2.02 -7.37 -0.44
N ALA A 238 -0.92 -7.44 0.33
CA ALA A 238 0.27 -6.64 0.04
C ALA A 238 0.88 -6.97 -1.33
N ALA A 239 1.00 -8.27 -1.64
CA ALA A 239 1.51 -8.72 -2.92
C ALA A 239 0.57 -8.35 -4.10
N LEU A 240 -0.74 -8.57 -3.93
CA LEU A 240 -1.73 -8.23 -4.94
C LEU A 240 -1.79 -6.72 -5.21
N SER A 241 -1.75 -5.90 -4.16
CA SER A 241 -1.75 -4.44 -4.25
C SER A 241 -0.52 -3.95 -5.02
N SER A 242 0.66 -4.45 -4.67
CA SER A 242 1.90 -4.12 -5.36
C SER A 242 1.86 -4.54 -6.83
N GLY A 243 1.43 -5.77 -7.11
CA GLY A 243 1.29 -6.25 -8.50
C GLY A 243 0.30 -5.42 -9.31
N MET A 244 -0.83 -5.05 -8.71
CA MET A 244 -1.84 -4.23 -9.37
C MET A 244 -1.30 -2.83 -9.70
N LEU A 245 -0.61 -2.18 -8.75
CA LEU A 245 0.02 -0.87 -8.96
C LEU A 245 1.17 -0.91 -9.98
N GLN A 246 1.80 -2.07 -10.18
CA GLN A 246 2.79 -2.31 -11.25
C GLN A 246 2.15 -2.61 -12.62
N GLY A 247 0.82 -2.67 -12.69
CA GLY A 247 0.07 -2.87 -13.94
C GLY A 247 -0.16 -4.33 -14.33
N LEU A 248 0.08 -5.28 -13.42
CA LEU A 248 -0.19 -6.70 -13.68
C LEU A 248 -1.68 -6.93 -13.96
N GLN A 249 -1.94 -7.89 -14.85
CA GLN A 249 -3.31 -8.30 -15.18
C GLN A 249 -3.80 -9.38 -14.23
N TRP A 250 -5.11 -9.66 -14.23
CA TRP A 250 -5.70 -10.62 -13.29
C TRP A 250 -5.02 -11.99 -13.34
N LYS A 251 -4.67 -12.48 -14.54
CA LYS A 251 -4.01 -13.78 -14.70
C LYS A 251 -2.66 -13.83 -13.95
N ASP A 252 -1.85 -12.79 -14.07
CA ASP A 252 -0.55 -12.71 -13.38
C ASP A 252 -0.74 -12.56 -11.87
N LEU A 253 -1.75 -11.79 -11.45
CA LEU A 253 -2.11 -11.63 -10.04
C LEU A 253 -2.59 -12.94 -9.40
N GLN A 254 -3.22 -13.84 -10.15
CA GLN A 254 -3.57 -15.18 -9.66
C GLN A 254 -2.31 -16.01 -9.35
N GLU A 255 -1.27 -15.90 -10.19
CA GLU A 255 0.01 -16.56 -9.93
C GLU A 255 0.70 -15.98 -8.69
N VAL A 256 0.69 -14.65 -8.55
CA VAL A 256 1.19 -13.96 -7.34
C VAL A 256 0.46 -14.45 -6.10
N LYS A 257 -0.88 -14.48 -6.12
CA LYS A 257 -1.70 -14.99 -5.01
C LYS A 257 -1.32 -16.42 -4.65
N LYS A 258 -1.25 -17.32 -5.63
CA LYS A 258 -0.89 -18.72 -5.43
C LYS A 258 0.49 -18.86 -4.79
N ASN A 259 1.47 -18.09 -5.23
CA ASN A 259 2.82 -18.13 -4.68
C ASN A 259 2.85 -17.70 -3.20
N VAL A 260 2.11 -16.65 -2.84
CA VAL A 260 2.01 -16.19 -1.44
C VAL A 260 1.26 -17.21 -0.57
N GLU A 261 0.19 -17.82 -1.09
CA GLU A 261 -0.56 -18.88 -0.40
C GLU A 261 0.31 -20.12 -0.11
N VAL A 262 1.25 -20.47 -1.00
CA VAL A 262 2.22 -21.53 -0.74
C VAL A 262 3.07 -21.20 0.49
N PHE A 263 3.59 -19.98 0.60
CA PHE A 263 4.37 -19.56 1.78
C PHE A 263 3.53 -19.53 3.05
N LEU A 264 2.29 -19.05 2.99
CA LEU A 264 1.36 -19.07 4.12
C LEU A 264 1.09 -20.49 4.62
N ASN A 265 0.87 -21.44 3.69
CA ASN A 265 0.65 -22.84 4.03
C ASN A 265 1.90 -23.49 4.66
N GLN A 266 3.10 -23.13 4.20
CA GLN A 266 4.35 -23.60 4.81
C GLN A 266 4.50 -23.12 6.26
N LEU A 267 4.19 -21.84 6.53
CA LEU A 267 4.21 -21.28 7.88
C LEU A 267 3.17 -21.95 8.79
N ALA A 268 1.94 -22.15 8.30
CA ALA A 268 0.87 -22.78 9.06
C ALA A 268 1.16 -24.27 9.37
N GLY A 269 1.84 -24.97 8.46
CA GLY A 269 2.25 -26.37 8.64
C GLY A 269 3.45 -26.57 9.57
N GLY A 270 3.99 -25.50 10.20
CA GLY A 270 5.20 -25.58 11.01
C GLY A 270 6.47 -25.84 10.20
N GLY A 271 6.41 -25.74 8.88
CA GLY A 271 7.58 -25.77 8.02
C GLY A 271 8.36 -24.48 8.23
N GLU A 272 9.53 -24.55 8.87
CA GLU A 272 10.43 -23.41 8.93
C GLU A 272 10.83 -23.04 7.49
N SER A 273 10.26 -21.96 6.95
CA SER A 273 10.74 -21.32 5.71
C SER A 273 12.06 -20.61 6.02
N ARG A 274 13.12 -21.41 6.17
CA ARG A 274 14.47 -20.95 6.53
C ARG A 274 15.07 -20.12 5.41
N ILE A 275 15.60 -18.96 5.78
CA ILE A 275 16.40 -18.15 4.87
C ILE A 275 17.85 -18.58 5.12
N GLN A 276 18.46 -19.25 4.15
CA GLN A 276 19.87 -19.65 4.28
C GLN A 276 20.72 -18.39 4.36
N ASN A 277 21.23 -18.10 5.55
CA ASN A 277 22.34 -17.18 5.70
C ASN A 277 23.57 -17.88 5.11
N SER A 278 23.94 -17.54 3.87
CA SER A 278 25.30 -17.83 3.44
C SER A 278 26.25 -17.13 4.41
N THR A 279 27.33 -17.80 4.79
CA THR A 279 28.50 -17.15 5.37
C THR A 279 29.03 -16.18 4.31
N LEU A 280 28.49 -14.96 4.31
CA LEU A 280 28.99 -13.85 3.52
C LEU A 280 30.35 -13.52 4.13
N SER A 281 31.41 -14.09 3.56
CA SER A 281 32.76 -13.58 3.77
C SER A 281 32.72 -12.07 3.57
N PRO A 282 33.29 -11.26 4.47
CA PRO A 282 33.23 -9.82 4.37
C PRO A 282 33.78 -9.41 3.01
N VAL A 283 32.95 -8.71 2.23
CA VAL A 283 33.33 -8.12 0.94
C VAL A 283 34.61 -7.32 1.19
N GLY A 284 35.66 -7.69 0.46
CA GLY A 284 37.04 -7.53 0.88
C GLY A 284 37.41 -6.14 1.41
N THR A 285 37.90 -6.10 2.65
CA THR A 285 38.93 -5.13 3.03
C THR A 285 40.13 -5.36 2.11
N LYS A 286 40.27 -4.53 1.08
CA LYS A 286 41.51 -4.43 0.29
C LYS A 286 42.65 -4.13 1.27
N ARG A 287 43.39 -5.16 1.67
CA ARG A 287 44.69 -5.01 2.32
C ARG A 287 45.60 -4.28 1.33
N ARG A 288 45.82 -2.98 1.54
CA ARG A 288 46.92 -2.24 0.92
C ARG A 288 48.20 -2.99 1.26
N ARG A 289 48.79 -3.70 0.30
CA ARG A 289 50.18 -4.12 0.41
C ARG A 289 51.05 -2.87 0.24
N ARG A 290 51.86 -2.60 1.27
CA ARG A 290 53.06 -1.77 1.15
C ARG A 290 54.07 -2.47 0.26
#